data_AF-A0A2S0KZK6-F1
#
_entry.id   AF-A0A2S0KZK6-F1
#
_cell.length_a   1.000
_cell.length_b   1.000
_cell.length_c   1.000
_cell.angle_alpha   90.00
_cell.angle_beta   90.00
_cell.angle_gamma   90.00
#
_symmetry.space_group_name_H-M   'P 1'
#
loop_
_entity.id
_entity.type
_entity.pdbx_description
1 polymer ?
#
loop_
_entity_poly.entity_id
_entity_poly.type
_entity_poly.pdbx_seq_one_letter_code
_entity_poly.pdbx_strand_id
1 'polypeptide(L)'
;MAENRRKSAVSTYLLLFVLALVFAAAAVLLLPVYRSYQKKQAELGTLNEQLNDKRDESARLNTEVGELSRSPAAVEKVAREKFGLVKDGERVIKYAVPEKDRR
;
A
#
# COMPACT_ATOMS: atom_id res chain seq x y z
N MET A 1 -33.38 40.97 49.12
CA MET A 1 -32.19 40.85 48.23
C MET A 1 -31.75 39.41 47.93
N ALA A 2 -32.03 38.41 48.78
CA ALA A 2 -31.58 37.02 48.58
C ALA A 2 -32.30 36.28 47.42
N GLU A 3 -33.59 36.57 47.19
CA GLU A 3 -34.39 35.90 46.16
C GLU A 3 -33.93 36.23 44.73
N ASN A 4 -33.54 37.49 44.48
CA ASN A 4 -33.09 37.92 43.16
C ASN A 4 -31.74 37.31 42.75
N ARG A 5 -30.83 37.09 43.72
CA ARG A 5 -29.55 36.39 43.48
C ARG A 5 -29.73 34.90 43.17
N ARG A 6 -30.76 34.25 43.73
CA ARG A 6 -31.11 32.86 43.42
C ARG A 6 -31.69 32.73 42.01
N LYS A 7 -32.58 33.65 41.60
CA LYS A 7 -33.12 33.70 40.23
C LYS A 7 -32.03 33.94 39.17
N SER A 8 -31.09 34.84 39.44
CA SER A 8 -29.96 35.07 38.53
C SER A 8 -29.03 33.86 38.44
N ALA A 9 -28.72 33.19 39.55
CA ALA A 9 -27.91 31.98 39.54
C ALA A 9 -28.57 30.83 38.76
N VAL A 10 -29.87 30.60 38.96
CA VAL A 10 -30.64 29.60 38.19
C VAL A 10 -30.62 29.93 36.69
N SER A 11 -30.78 31.20 36.33
CA SER A 11 -30.67 31.66 34.94
C SER A 11 -29.26 31.43 34.37
N THR A 12 -28.20 31.68 35.15
CA THR A 12 -26.83 31.40 34.75
C THR A 12 -26.58 29.91 34.53
N TYR A 13 -27.07 29.04 35.42
CA TYR A 13 -26.95 27.59 35.25
C TYR A 13 -27.74 27.08 34.04
N LEU A 14 -28.92 27.63 33.78
CA LEU A 14 -29.70 27.33 32.57
C LEU A 14 -28.91 27.71 31.30
N LEU A 15 -28.29 28.89 31.30
CA LEU A 15 -27.50 29.37 30.16
C LEU A 15 -26.27 28.48 29.92
N LEU A 16 -25.55 28.11 30.99
CA LEU A 16 -24.43 27.16 30.90
C LEU A 16 -24.87 25.78 30.41
N PHE A 17 -26.05 25.31 30.83
CA PHE A 17 -26.60 24.04 30.37
C PHE A 17 -26.93 24.07 28.87
N VAL A 18 -27.56 25.16 28.39
CA VAL A 18 -27.82 25.35 26.96
C VAL A 18 -26.50 25.42 26.18
N LEU A 19 -25.52 26.16 26.69
CA LEU A 19 -24.19 26.24 26.06
C LEU A 19 -23.52 24.85 25.96
N ALA A 20 -23.58 24.07 27.03
CA ALA A 20 -23.05 22.71 27.05
C ALA A 20 -23.75 21.79 26.03
N LEU A 21 -25.07 21.90 25.88
CA LEU A 21 -25.82 21.16 24.86
C LEU A 21 -25.43 21.57 23.44
N VAL A 22 -25.21 22.86 23.18
CA VAL A 22 -24.74 23.34 21.87
C VAL A 22 -23.35 22.78 21.55
N PHE A 23 -22.42 22.81 22.50
CA PHE A 23 -21.09 22.22 22.33
C PHE A 23 -21.15 20.70 22.12
N ALA A 24 -22.01 20.00 22.87
CA ALA A 24 -22.20 18.55 22.72
C ALA A 24 -22.74 18.22 21.32
N ALA A 25 -23.75 18.96 20.84
CA ALA A 25 -24.30 18.79 19.50
C ALA A 25 -23.24 19.06 18.41
N ALA A 26 -22.46 20.13 18.55
CA ALA A 26 -21.37 20.44 17.63
C ALA A 26 -20.30 19.32 17.62
N ALA A 27 -19.94 18.79 18.78
CA ALA A 27 -18.98 17.70 18.89
C ALA A 27 -19.49 16.42 18.20
N VAL A 28 -20.76 16.05 18.40
CA VAL A 28 -21.39 14.88 17.76
C VAL A 28 -21.36 14.99 16.23
N LEU A 29 -21.52 16.20 15.68
CA LEU A 29 -21.48 16.42 14.23
C LEU A 29 -20.04 16.47 13.69
N LEU A 30 -19.10 17.09 14.39
CA LEU A 30 -17.73 17.33 13.90
C LEU A 30 -16.78 16.14 14.12
N LEU A 31 -16.92 15.39 15.21
CA LEU A 31 -16.08 14.23 15.51
C LEU A 31 -16.07 13.15 14.42
N PRO A 32 -17.22 12.69 13.88
CA PRO A 32 -17.22 11.66 12.85
C PRO A 32 -16.60 12.16 11.54
N VAL A 33 -16.82 13.43 11.19
CA VAL A 33 -16.23 14.06 9.99
C VAL A 33 -14.72 14.11 10.13
N TYR A 34 -14.20 14.57 11.27
CA TYR A 34 -12.76 14.65 11.52
C TYR A 34 -12.10 13.26 11.47
N ARG A 35 -12.71 12.25 12.09
CA ARG A 35 -12.22 10.86 12.03
C ARG A 35 -12.22 10.31 10.62
N SER A 36 -13.25 10.61 9.83
CA SER A 36 -13.34 10.14 8.44
C SER A 36 -12.29 10.81 7.56
N TYR A 37 -12.03 12.09 7.77
CA TYR A 37 -10.98 12.83 7.08
C TYR A 37 -9.59 12.24 7.35
N GLN A 38 -9.25 12.00 8.62
CA GLN A 38 -7.99 11.35 9.01
C GLN A 38 -7.83 9.96 8.37
N LYS A 39 -8.87 9.14 8.35
CA LYS A 39 -8.84 7.82 7.69
C LYS A 39 -8.55 7.94 6.19
N LYS A 40 -9.24 8.85 5.49
CA LYS A 40 -8.99 9.08 4.06
C LYS A 40 -7.58 9.59 3.80
N GLN A 41 -7.05 10.43 4.67
CA GLN A 41 -5.70 10.95 4.51
C GLN A 41 -4.64 9.85 4.71
N ALA A 42 -4.86 8.95 5.66
CA ALA A 42 -4.03 7.75 5.83
C ALA A 42 -4.13 6.82 4.61
N GLU A 43 -5.34 6.58 4.10
CA GLU A 43 -5.57 5.76 2.90
C GLU A 43 -4.85 6.35 1.67
N LEU A 44 -4.95 7.67 1.45
CA LEU A 44 -4.20 8.36 0.39
C LEU A 44 -2.68 8.20 0.55
N GLY A 45 -2.16 8.27 1.77
CA GLY A 45 -0.74 8.02 2.03
C GLY A 45 -0.33 6.61 1.60
N THR A 46 -1.06 5.59 2.05
CA THR A 46 -0.77 4.19 1.70
C THR A 46 -0.91 3.91 0.21
N LEU A 47 -1.90 4.53 -0.44
CA LEU A 47 -2.14 4.32 -1.87
C LEU A 47 -1.05 4.99 -2.72
N ASN A 48 -0.57 6.15 -2.29
CA ASN A 48 0.54 6.83 -2.96
C ASN A 48 1.86 6.07 -2.81
N GLU A 49 2.09 5.45 -1.65
CA GLU A 49 3.23 4.55 -1.42
C GLU A 49 3.17 3.33 -2.34
N GLN A 50 2.02 2.65 -2.40
CA GLN A 50 1.81 1.53 -3.34
C GLN A 50 1.98 1.94 -4.81
N LEU A 51 1.54 3.15 -5.17
CA LEU A 51 1.69 3.67 -6.52
C LEU A 51 3.16 3.87 -6.88
N ASN A 52 3.96 4.41 -5.95
CA ASN A 52 5.39 4.59 -6.15
C ASN A 52 6.10 3.24 -6.24
N ASP A 53 5.82 2.29 -5.35
CA ASP A 53 6.39 0.94 -5.39
C ASP A 53 6.10 0.26 -6.73
N LYS A 54 4.86 0.38 -7.24
CA LYS A 54 4.47 -0.19 -8.53
C LYS A 54 5.12 0.52 -9.72
N ARG A 55 5.35 1.83 -9.63
CA ARG A 55 6.08 2.59 -10.65
C ARG A 55 7.54 2.16 -10.69
N ASP A 56 8.18 2.00 -9.54
CA ASP A 56 9.58 1.57 -9.44
C ASP A 56 9.75 0.13 -9.92
N GLU A 57 8.80 -0.76 -9.57
CA GLU A 57 8.75 -2.13 -10.07
C GLU A 57 8.59 -2.16 -11.60
N SER A 58 7.69 -1.36 -12.15
CA SER A 58 7.48 -1.24 -13.60
C SER A 58 8.70 -0.67 -14.31
N ALA A 59 9.36 0.34 -13.74
CA ALA A 59 10.60 0.90 -14.28
C ALA A 59 11.70 -0.15 -14.33
N ARG A 60 11.90 -0.91 -13.24
CA ARG A 60 12.88 -2.00 -13.17
C ARG A 60 12.61 -3.10 -14.20
N LEU A 61 11.36 -3.56 -14.29
CA LEU A 61 10.95 -4.58 -15.25
C LEU A 61 11.12 -4.11 -16.69
N ASN A 62 10.79 -2.85 -16.99
CA ASN A 62 11.00 -2.28 -18.32
C ASN A 62 12.48 -2.16 -18.69
N THR A 63 13.35 -1.87 -17.72
CA THR A 63 14.80 -1.90 -17.95
C THR A 63 15.28 -3.31 -18.25
N GLU A 64 14.84 -4.31 -17.48
CA GLU A 64 15.19 -5.72 -17.70
C GLU A 64 14.70 -6.21 -19.07
N VAL A 65 13.45 -5.93 -19.43
CA VAL A 65 12.90 -6.24 -20.76
C VAL A 65 13.65 -5.49 -21.85
N GLY A 66 14.01 -4.22 -21.64
CA GLY A 66 14.78 -3.42 -22.59
C GLY A 66 16.18 -3.95 -22.83
N GLU A 67 16.86 -4.42 -21.78
CA GLU A 67 18.18 -5.07 -21.87
C GLU A 67 18.10 -6.40 -22.61
N LEU A 68 17.08 -7.22 -22.32
CA LEU A 68 16.82 -8.46 -23.07
C LEU A 68 16.46 -8.17 -24.53
N SER A 69 15.67 -7.13 -24.80
CA SER A 69 15.20 -6.80 -26.16
C SER A 69 16.29 -6.20 -27.06
N ARG A 70 17.35 -5.61 -26.47
CA ARG A 70 18.42 -4.93 -27.22
C ARG A 70 19.43 -5.88 -27.87
N SER A 71 19.42 -7.18 -27.57
CA SER A 71 20.19 -8.14 -28.37
C SER A 71 19.44 -9.46 -28.58
N PRO A 72 19.14 -9.84 -29.84
CA PRO A 72 18.54 -11.13 -30.16
C PRO A 72 19.33 -12.32 -29.61
N ALA A 73 20.65 -12.18 -29.49
CA ALA A 73 21.55 -13.19 -28.95
C ALA A 73 21.35 -13.44 -27.44
N ALA A 74 20.99 -12.42 -26.65
CA ALA A 74 20.71 -12.60 -25.23
C ALA A 74 19.39 -13.34 -25.01
N VAL A 75 18.36 -13.02 -25.80
CA VAL A 75 17.07 -13.73 -25.78
C VAL A 75 17.27 -15.20 -26.15
N GLU A 76 18.04 -15.47 -27.20
CA GLU A 76 18.36 -16.83 -27.64
C GLU A 76 19.10 -17.62 -26.55
N LYS A 77 20.08 -17.00 -25.87
CA LYS A 77 20.82 -17.64 -24.77
C LYS A 77 19.88 -18.04 -23.62
N VAL A 78 19.02 -17.12 -23.16
CA VAL A 78 18.08 -17.39 -22.06
C VAL A 78 17.06 -18.46 -22.44
N ALA A 79 16.57 -18.44 -23.69
CA ALA A 79 15.65 -19.47 -24.18
C ALA A 79 16.32 -20.86 -24.24
N ARG A 80 17.58 -20.95 -24.69
CA ARG A 80 18.35 -22.19 -24.71
C ARG A 80 18.57 -22.77 -23.32
N GLU A 81 18.91 -21.93 -22.34
CA GLU A 81 19.10 -22.36 -20.96
C GLU A 81 17.79 -22.81 -20.29
N LYS A 82 16.70 -22.04 -20.43
CA LYS A 82 15.41 -22.36 -19.80
C LYS A 82 14.71 -23.58 -20.40
N PHE A 83 14.80 -23.75 -21.71
CA PHE A 83 14.05 -24.78 -22.44
C PHE A 83 14.92 -25.95 -22.92
N GLY A 84 16.23 -25.94 -22.61
CA GLY A 84 17.16 -26.98 -23.06
C GLY A 84 17.27 -27.06 -24.58
N LEU A 85 17.11 -25.92 -25.27
CA LEU A 85 17.16 -25.85 -26.73
C LEU A 85 18.62 -25.82 -27.21
N VAL A 86 18.85 -26.44 -28.36
CA VAL A 86 20.18 -26.70 -28.93
C VAL A 86 20.14 -26.27 -30.40
N LYS A 87 21.19 -25.64 -30.91
CA LYS A 87 21.25 -25.21 -32.32
C LYS A 87 21.51 -26.40 -33.25
N ASP A 88 21.05 -26.28 -34.50
CA ASP A 88 21.49 -27.18 -35.56
C ASP A 88 23.02 -27.18 -35.66
N GLY A 89 23.62 -28.38 -35.53
CA GLY A 89 25.06 -28.60 -35.53
C GLY A 89 25.72 -28.73 -34.15
N GLU A 90 24.99 -28.52 -33.06
CA GLU A 90 25.50 -28.71 -31.69
C GLU A 90 25.26 -30.15 -31.18
N ARG A 91 26.20 -30.68 -30.36
CA ARG A 91 26.12 -32.04 -29.80
C ARG A 91 25.83 -31.98 -28.31
N VAL A 92 24.72 -32.60 -27.88
CA VAL A 92 24.37 -32.72 -26.46
C VAL A 92 25.20 -33.84 -25.81
N ILE A 93 25.99 -33.50 -24.80
CA ILE A 93 26.72 -34.46 -23.96
C ILE A 93 25.99 -34.57 -22.63
N LYS A 94 25.39 -35.72 -22.35
CA LYS A 94 24.82 -36.04 -21.03
C LYS A 94 25.76 -36.97 -20.29
N TYR A 95 26.23 -36.56 -19.12
CA TYR A 95 26.98 -37.44 -18.23
C TYR A 95 26.01 -38.37 -17.52
N ALA A 96 26.21 -39.69 -17.66
CA ALA A 96 25.51 -40.65 -16.83
C ALA A 96 26.01 -40.48 -15.38
N VAL A 97 25.10 -40.18 -14.46
CA VAL A 97 25.42 -40.23 -13.04
C VAL A 97 25.73 -41.70 -12.73
N PRO A 98 26.94 -42.05 -12.26
CA PRO A 98 27.27 -43.43 -11.98
C PRO A 98 26.29 -43.95 -10.92
N GLU A 99 25.63 -45.05 -11.24
CA GLU A 99 24.71 -45.70 -10.31
C GLU A 99 25.52 -46.09 -9.08
N LYS A 100 25.18 -45.48 -7.93
CA LYS A 100 25.86 -45.72 -6.66
C LYS A 100 25.69 -47.21 -6.35
N ASP A 101 26.77 -47.96 -6.53
CA ASP A 101 26.85 -49.41 -6.33
C ASP A 101 26.21 -49.76 -4.98
N ARG A 102 24.98 -50.29 -5.01
CA ARG A 102 24.31 -50.82 -3.82
C ARG A 102 24.88 -52.21 -3.58
N ARG A 103 25.98 -52.27 -2.84
CA ARG A 103 26.43 -53.48 -2.15
C ARG A 103 26.14 -53.37 -0.67
#